data_AF-A0ABD0MLR6-F1
#
_entry.id   AF-A0ABD0MLR6-F1
#
_cell.length_a   1.000
_cell.length_b   1.000
_cell.length_c   1.000
_cell.angle_alpha   90.00
_cell.angle_beta   90.00
_cell.angle_gamma   90.00
#
_symmetry.space_group_name_H-M   'P 1'
#
loop_
_entity.id
_entity.type
_entity.pdbx_description
1 polymer ?
#
loop_
_entity_poly.entity_id
_entity_poly.type
_entity_poly.pdbx_seq_one_letter_code
_entity_poly.pdbx_strand_id
1 'polypeptide(L)'
;MEGDSVTLNTDLTEIPEYNVILWKFGAGSSPIAEISREKQIFFTNDDCGRFRDRLKLHHQTGSLTITNITSEHAGLYKLEITGAKWKQFIVQHHLSLPLEVEYQDKNNYRCVINNPINNQTRQLDINKLCHTCAGVFGESVPVSVMEGDSVTLNTDLTEIPEYNVILWKFGAGSSPIAEISREKQIFFTYDDGGRFRDRLKLHHQTGSLTITNITSEHAGLYKLEITGATWSSKIFSVSVYARLPVPNIIRDCSSSSLQQNCSLLCSVVNVSRATLSWYKGNSLLSSISVSDLSISLSLPLEVEYQDKNTYSCVINNPISNQTRQLDINKLCTCAVFVSAPAGSLLIVAAFGIFLICRKHRKTDEEGKS
;
A
#
# COMPACT_ATOMS: atom_id res chain seq x y z
N MET A 1 11.01 1.70 -10.15
CA MET A 1 9.81 0.91 -10.48
C MET A 1 8.91 1.78 -11.35
N GLU A 2 7.86 1.22 -11.94
CA GLU A 2 6.91 2.04 -12.70
C GLU A 2 6.28 3.08 -11.76
N GLY A 3 6.21 4.33 -12.20
CA GLY A 3 5.76 5.46 -11.36
C GLY A 3 6.86 6.15 -10.53
N ASP A 4 8.03 5.54 -10.35
CA ASP A 4 9.14 6.15 -9.60
C ASP A 4 9.90 7.21 -10.42
N SER A 5 10.77 7.97 -9.74
CA SER A 5 11.77 8.84 -10.37
C SER A 5 13.17 8.25 -10.31
N VAL A 6 13.98 8.47 -11.35
CA VAL A 6 15.41 8.13 -11.38
C VAL A 6 16.22 9.38 -11.66
N THR A 7 17.33 9.56 -10.93
CA THR A 7 18.28 10.64 -11.17
C THR A 7 19.60 10.08 -11.68
N LEU A 8 20.03 10.57 -12.83
CA LEU A 8 21.32 10.27 -13.45
C LEU A 8 22.30 11.39 -13.08
N ASN A 9 23.27 11.05 -12.23
CA ASN A 9 24.23 12.01 -11.69
C ASN A 9 25.38 12.28 -12.65
N THR A 10 25.78 13.55 -12.77
CA THR A 10 26.97 13.95 -13.54
C THR A 10 28.28 13.72 -12.77
N ASP A 11 28.19 13.59 -11.45
CA ASP A 11 29.28 13.64 -10.45
C ASP A 11 29.98 15.00 -10.36
N LEU A 12 29.35 16.07 -10.87
CA LEU A 12 29.81 17.44 -10.69
C LEU A 12 29.22 18.02 -9.41
N THR A 13 30.06 18.67 -8.59
CA THR A 13 29.60 19.52 -7.48
C THR A 13 29.08 20.86 -7.98
N GLU A 14 29.63 21.35 -9.09
CA GLU A 14 29.22 22.56 -9.78
C GLU A 14 29.54 22.48 -11.27
N ILE A 15 28.65 22.99 -12.14
CA ILE A 15 28.90 23.09 -13.59
C ILE A 15 29.95 24.19 -13.84
N PRO A 16 31.12 23.85 -14.45
CA PRO A 16 32.11 24.85 -14.83
C PRO A 16 31.55 25.84 -15.87
N GLU A 17 31.96 27.10 -15.79
CA GLU A 17 31.37 28.22 -16.56
C GLU A 17 31.28 27.98 -18.07
N TYR A 18 32.34 27.44 -18.67
CA TYR A 18 32.46 27.19 -20.11
C TYR A 18 31.99 25.80 -20.57
N ASN A 19 31.51 24.96 -19.65
CA ASN A 19 31.11 23.60 -19.99
C ASN A 19 29.65 23.54 -20.44
N VAL A 20 29.41 22.80 -21.52
CA VAL A 20 28.07 22.41 -21.95
C VAL A 20 27.84 20.97 -21.55
N ILE A 21 26.68 20.68 -20.95
CA ILE A 21 26.25 19.34 -20.61
C ILE A 21 25.10 18.96 -21.51
N LEU A 22 25.25 17.83 -22.21
CA LEU A 22 24.25 17.27 -23.11
C LEU A 22 23.84 15.87 -22.64
N TRP A 23 22.53 15.66 -22.53
CA TRP A 23 21.93 14.36 -22.31
C TRP A 23 21.29 13.87 -23.61
N LYS A 24 21.63 12.65 -24.01
CA LYS A 24 21.07 11.97 -25.19
C LYS A 24 20.44 10.64 -24.79
N PHE A 25 19.38 10.24 -25.47
CA PHE A 25 18.70 8.97 -25.27
C PHE A 25 18.76 8.10 -26.54
N GLY A 26 19.11 6.82 -26.35
CA GLY A 26 19.22 5.85 -27.43
C GLY A 26 20.32 6.18 -28.44
N ALA A 27 20.06 5.85 -29.71
CA ALA A 27 20.95 6.15 -30.85
C ALA A 27 20.66 7.53 -31.50
N GLY A 28 19.78 8.33 -30.90
CA GLY A 28 19.42 9.66 -31.41
C GLY A 28 20.59 10.64 -31.36
N SER A 29 20.73 11.47 -32.41
CA SER A 29 21.74 12.53 -32.46
C SER A 29 21.32 13.77 -31.66
N SER A 30 20.01 14.00 -31.49
CA SER A 30 19.47 15.16 -30.78
C SER A 30 19.50 14.99 -29.25
N PRO A 31 19.88 16.04 -28.50
CA PRO A 31 19.84 16.00 -27.04
C PRO A 31 18.40 16.07 -26.52
N ILE A 32 18.12 15.27 -25.49
CA ILE A 32 16.89 15.32 -24.69
C ILE A 32 16.96 16.39 -23.60
N ALA A 33 18.17 16.85 -23.25
CA ALA A 33 18.39 17.89 -22.27
C ALA A 33 19.74 18.58 -22.50
N GLU A 34 19.79 19.90 -22.32
CA GLU A 34 21.01 20.70 -22.42
C GLU A 34 21.07 21.76 -21.32
N ILE A 35 22.26 21.93 -20.74
CA ILE A 35 22.54 23.01 -19.80
C ILE A 35 23.91 23.64 -20.05
N SER A 36 23.95 24.98 -20.09
CA SER A 36 25.17 25.79 -20.20
C SER A 36 25.02 27.09 -19.39
N ARG A 37 25.95 27.34 -18.46
CA ARG A 37 25.93 28.54 -17.62
C ARG A 37 26.31 29.79 -18.40
N GLU A 38 27.38 29.74 -19.19
CA GLU A 38 27.83 30.84 -20.04
C GLU A 38 26.72 31.29 -21.01
N LYS A 39 26.04 30.34 -21.64
CA LYS A 39 25.00 30.63 -22.64
C LYS A 39 23.61 30.85 -22.05
N GLN A 40 23.44 30.68 -20.73
CA GLN A 40 22.13 30.68 -20.04
C GLN A 40 21.11 29.73 -20.71
N ILE A 41 21.60 28.59 -21.22
CA ILE A 41 20.75 27.58 -21.87
C ILE A 41 20.32 26.58 -20.82
N PHE A 42 19.00 26.39 -20.71
CA PHE A 42 18.37 25.34 -19.92
C PHE A 42 17.13 24.88 -20.67
N PHE A 43 17.20 23.71 -21.31
CA PHE A 43 16.02 23.14 -21.94
C PHE A 43 16.00 21.62 -21.84
N THR A 44 14.79 21.09 -21.80
CA THR A 44 14.47 19.67 -21.94
C THR A 44 13.62 19.52 -23.20
N ASN A 45 13.90 18.50 -24.00
CA ASN A 45 13.14 18.18 -25.20
C ASN A 45 12.31 16.91 -24.95
N ASP A 46 11.06 16.94 -25.36
CA ASP A 46 10.08 15.90 -25.08
C ASP A 46 10.22 14.66 -25.98
N ASP A 47 11.18 14.61 -26.92
CA ASP A 47 11.43 13.49 -27.86
C ASP A 47 10.13 12.86 -28.39
N CYS A 48 9.42 13.58 -29.27
CA CYS A 48 8.12 13.16 -29.81
C CYS A 48 7.07 12.83 -28.73
N GLY A 49 7.12 13.51 -27.58
CA GLY A 49 6.16 13.35 -26.47
C GLY A 49 6.52 12.25 -25.47
N ARG A 50 7.56 11.45 -25.72
CA ARG A 50 8.05 10.41 -24.80
C ARG A 50 8.37 10.96 -23.42
N PHE A 51 8.99 12.13 -23.34
CA PHE A 51 9.48 12.70 -22.09
C PHE A 51 8.66 13.88 -21.57
N ARG A 52 7.46 14.08 -22.14
CA ARG A 52 6.60 15.24 -21.87
C ARG A 52 6.36 15.45 -20.38
N ASP A 53 6.81 16.60 -19.89
CA ASP A 53 6.72 17.05 -18.49
C ASP A 53 7.43 16.13 -17.46
N ARG A 54 8.30 15.22 -17.91
CA ARG A 54 8.95 14.21 -17.04
C ARG A 54 10.41 14.47 -16.76
N LEU A 55 11.09 15.28 -17.57
CA LEU A 55 12.52 15.59 -17.41
C LEU A 55 12.72 16.81 -16.52
N LYS A 56 13.63 16.70 -15.56
CA LYS A 56 14.09 17.80 -14.72
C LYS A 56 15.61 17.84 -14.70
N LEU A 57 16.19 18.96 -15.09
CA LEU A 57 17.63 19.21 -15.02
C LEU A 57 17.97 19.96 -13.73
N HIS A 58 19.00 19.51 -13.01
CA HIS A 58 19.49 20.22 -11.83
C HIS A 58 20.39 21.38 -12.25
N HIS A 59 20.00 22.61 -11.91
CA HIS A 59 20.67 23.85 -12.34
C HIS A 59 22.14 23.98 -11.89
N GLN A 60 22.51 23.42 -10.73
CA GLN A 60 23.89 23.53 -10.21
C GLN A 60 24.83 22.43 -10.69
N THR A 61 24.34 21.20 -10.89
CA THR A 61 25.17 20.00 -11.15
C THR A 61 24.97 19.43 -12.56
N GLY A 62 23.86 19.76 -13.22
CA GLY A 62 23.49 19.21 -14.53
C GLY A 62 22.96 17.77 -14.48
N SER A 63 22.71 17.22 -13.29
CA SER A 63 22.08 15.91 -13.12
C SER A 63 20.69 15.89 -13.74
N LEU A 64 20.36 14.81 -14.45
CA LEU A 64 19.06 14.63 -15.10
C LEU A 64 18.18 13.74 -14.25
N THR A 65 16.98 14.21 -13.90
CA THR A 65 15.96 13.41 -13.23
C THR A 65 14.81 13.13 -14.18
N ILE A 66 14.43 11.87 -14.30
CA ILE A 66 13.25 11.41 -15.04
C ILE A 66 12.20 11.03 -14.00
N THR A 67 11.04 11.66 -14.04
CA THR A 67 9.96 11.45 -13.09
C THR A 67 8.85 10.59 -13.68
N ASN A 68 8.15 9.83 -12.84
CA ASN A 68 7.05 8.95 -13.26
C ASN A 68 7.47 8.01 -14.41
N ILE A 69 8.43 7.13 -14.15
CA ILE A 69 9.03 6.29 -15.19
C ILE A 69 8.08 5.18 -15.63
N THR A 70 8.01 4.91 -16.93
CA THR A 70 7.32 3.77 -17.56
C THR A 70 8.35 2.92 -18.31
N SER A 71 7.91 1.79 -18.89
CA SER A 71 8.75 0.93 -19.73
C SER A 71 9.35 1.65 -20.95
N GLU A 72 8.71 2.71 -21.46
CA GLU A 72 9.15 3.47 -22.63
C GLU A 72 10.37 4.36 -22.38
N HIS A 73 10.70 4.63 -21.12
CA HIS A 73 11.90 5.38 -20.73
C HIS A 73 13.11 4.49 -20.46
N ALA A 74 12.95 3.16 -20.52
CA ALA A 74 14.09 2.26 -20.38
C ALA A 74 14.98 2.32 -21.63
N GLY A 75 16.29 2.37 -21.41
CA GLY A 75 17.25 2.49 -22.50
C GLY A 75 18.58 3.06 -22.08
N LEU A 76 19.41 3.35 -23.09
CA LEU A 76 20.73 3.91 -22.93
C LEU A 76 20.66 5.44 -22.90
N TYR A 77 21.20 6.03 -21.84
CA TYR A 77 21.39 7.47 -21.70
C TYR A 77 22.87 7.80 -21.81
N LYS A 78 23.21 8.78 -22.64
CA LYS A 78 24.58 9.25 -22.82
C LYS A 78 24.70 10.67 -22.30
N LEU A 79 25.71 10.88 -21.45
CA LEU A 79 26.10 12.16 -20.90
C LEU A 79 27.37 12.63 -21.61
N GLU A 80 27.31 13.79 -22.26
CA GLU A 80 28.45 14.46 -22.88
C GLU A 80 28.71 15.79 -22.18
N ILE A 81 29.93 15.99 -21.68
CA ILE A 81 30.35 17.24 -21.03
C ILE A 81 31.56 17.77 -21.80
N THR A 82 31.53 19.05 -22.19
CA THR A 82 32.66 19.69 -22.89
C THR A 82 33.95 19.53 -22.09
N GLY A 83 35.00 19.01 -22.73
CA GLY A 83 36.32 18.83 -22.11
C GLY A 83 36.45 17.65 -21.14
N ALA A 84 35.41 16.83 -20.96
CA ALA A 84 35.46 15.63 -20.12
C ALA A 84 35.11 14.35 -20.90
N LYS A 85 35.40 13.20 -20.29
CA LYS A 85 34.98 11.90 -20.84
C LYS A 85 33.45 11.78 -20.74
N TRP A 86 32.84 11.25 -21.79
CA TRP A 86 31.41 10.95 -21.79
C TRP A 86 31.11 9.77 -20.84
N LYS A 87 29.90 9.74 -20.30
CA LYS A 87 29.38 8.64 -19.47
C LYS A 87 28.13 8.03 -20.11
N GLN A 88 27.88 6.77 -19.81
CA GLN A 88 26.67 6.07 -20.21
C GLN A 88 25.95 5.51 -19.00
N PHE A 89 24.63 5.57 -19.03
CA PHE A 89 23.74 5.04 -18.01
C PHE A 89 22.74 4.13 -18.72
N ILE A 90 22.43 2.98 -18.13
CA ILE A 90 21.37 2.11 -18.63
C ILE A 90 20.25 2.14 -17.61
N VAL A 91 19.09 2.65 -18.02
CA VAL A 91 17.86 2.57 -17.24
C VAL A 91 17.14 1.30 -17.65
N GLN A 92 17.03 0.33 -16.75
CA GLN A 92 16.38 -0.96 -17.02
C GLN A 92 14.92 -0.94 -16.56
N HIS A 93 14.03 -1.44 -17.41
CA HIS A 93 12.67 -1.80 -17.02
C HIS A 93 12.65 -3.29 -16.67
N HIS A 94 12.43 -3.59 -15.39
CA HIS A 94 12.18 -4.96 -14.96
C HIS A 94 10.69 -5.19 -14.91
N LEU A 95 10.18 -6.13 -15.71
CA LEU A 95 8.88 -6.72 -15.48
C LEU A 95 9.00 -7.60 -14.24
N SER A 96 8.81 -7.02 -13.06
CA SER A 96 8.86 -7.72 -11.78
C SER A 96 7.49 -8.27 -11.44
N LEU A 97 7.36 -9.60 -11.47
CA LEU A 97 6.29 -10.30 -10.76
C LEU A 97 6.79 -10.51 -9.32
N PRO A 98 6.28 -9.77 -8.32
CA PRO A 98 6.65 -10.03 -6.95
C PRO A 98 6.17 -11.44 -6.58
N LEU A 99 7.11 -12.26 -6.12
CA LEU A 99 6.83 -13.57 -5.57
C LEU A 99 7.17 -13.51 -4.09
N GLU A 100 6.15 -13.44 -3.25
CA GLU A 100 6.29 -13.64 -1.81
C GLU A 100 6.35 -15.14 -1.54
N VAL A 101 7.46 -15.60 -0.97
CA VAL A 101 7.69 -17.01 -0.65
C VAL A 101 7.94 -17.10 0.86
N GLU A 102 7.20 -17.98 1.54
CA GLU A 102 7.44 -18.27 2.95
C GLU A 102 8.65 -19.22 3.12
N TYR A 103 9.43 -19.04 4.20
CA TYR A 103 10.70 -19.74 4.45
C TYR A 103 10.60 -21.28 4.46
N GLN A 104 9.40 -21.84 4.69
CA GLN A 104 9.16 -23.28 4.70
C GLN A 104 8.44 -23.81 3.44
N ASP A 105 8.27 -22.97 2.42
CA ASP A 105 7.64 -23.40 1.20
C ASP A 105 8.57 -24.34 0.40
N LYS A 106 8.21 -25.62 0.32
CA LYS A 106 8.92 -26.65 -0.46
C LYS A 106 8.45 -26.74 -1.91
N ASN A 107 7.63 -25.79 -2.36
CA ASN A 107 7.10 -25.80 -3.72
C ASN A 107 8.17 -25.45 -4.75
N ASN A 108 8.12 -26.12 -5.91
CA ASN A 108 9.03 -25.87 -7.02
C ASN A 108 8.51 -24.71 -7.87
N TYR A 109 9.07 -23.52 -7.67
CA TYR A 109 8.72 -22.35 -8.45
C TYR A 109 9.38 -22.38 -9.83
N ARG A 110 8.59 -22.13 -10.87
CA ARG A 110 9.08 -21.93 -12.23
C ARG A 110 8.65 -20.56 -12.74
N CYS A 111 9.61 -19.75 -13.17
CA CYS A 111 9.33 -18.57 -13.95
C CYS A 111 9.29 -18.98 -15.42
N VAL A 112 8.16 -18.73 -16.08
CA VAL A 112 7.96 -19.06 -17.49
C VAL A 112 7.74 -17.76 -18.26
N ILE A 113 8.61 -17.50 -19.23
CA ILE A 113 8.45 -16.43 -20.21
C ILE A 113 7.92 -17.09 -21.48
N ASN A 114 6.69 -16.73 -21.84
CA ASN A 114 6.04 -17.19 -23.07
C ASN A 114 6.06 -16.07 -24.10
N ASN A 115 6.64 -16.35 -25.27
CA ASN A 115 6.58 -15.51 -26.47
C ASN A 115 5.96 -16.36 -27.59
N PRO A 116 5.21 -15.83 -28.58
CA PRO A 116 4.59 -16.65 -29.63
C PRO A 116 5.56 -17.50 -30.47
N ILE A 117 6.87 -17.27 -30.33
CA ILE A 117 7.94 -17.95 -31.06
C ILE A 117 8.66 -18.98 -30.18
N ASN A 118 8.74 -18.77 -28.86
CA ASN A 118 9.44 -19.69 -27.95
C ASN A 118 8.93 -19.59 -26.50
N ASN A 119 9.13 -20.66 -25.75
CA ASN A 119 8.97 -20.68 -24.31
C ASN A 119 10.35 -20.78 -23.63
N GLN A 120 10.60 -19.91 -22.66
CA GLN A 120 11.78 -20.00 -21.80
C GLN A 120 11.30 -20.25 -20.37
N THR A 121 11.79 -21.31 -19.74
CA THR A 121 11.51 -21.59 -18.33
C THR A 121 12.81 -21.52 -17.54
N ARG A 122 12.80 -20.79 -16.42
CA ARG A 122 13.81 -20.96 -15.37
C ARG A 122 13.14 -21.51 -14.12
N GLN A 123 13.75 -22.54 -13.55
CA GLN A 123 13.41 -23.00 -12.22
C GLN A 123 14.10 -22.10 -11.19
N LEU A 124 13.35 -21.75 -10.17
CA LEU A 124 13.84 -20.97 -9.04
C LEU A 124 14.11 -21.95 -7.89
N ASP A 125 15.36 -22.06 -7.47
CA ASP A 125 15.76 -22.84 -6.29
C ASP A 125 15.76 -21.91 -5.08
N ILE A 126 14.67 -21.95 -4.30
CA ILE A 126 14.47 -21.07 -3.15
C ILE A 126 15.64 -21.20 -2.16
N ASN A 127 16.18 -22.41 -1.98
CA ASN A 127 17.28 -22.70 -1.05
C ASN A 127 18.59 -22.02 -1.47
N LYS A 128 18.76 -21.67 -2.75
CA LYS A 128 19.93 -20.92 -3.24
C LYS A 128 19.78 -19.40 -3.14
N LEU A 129 18.55 -18.89 -3.06
CA LEU A 129 18.25 -17.46 -3.02
C LEU A 129 18.04 -16.96 -1.58
N CYS A 130 17.43 -17.78 -0.73
CA CYS A 130 17.40 -17.57 0.71
C CYS A 130 18.72 -18.05 1.32
N HIS A 131 19.73 -17.17 1.35
CA HIS A 131 20.90 -17.44 2.16
C HIS A 131 20.53 -17.34 3.63
N THR A 132 20.73 -18.43 4.38
CA THR A 132 20.80 -18.35 5.84
C THR A 132 21.93 -17.39 6.18
N CYS A 133 21.59 -16.20 6.68
CA CYS A 133 22.53 -15.47 7.53
C CYS A 133 22.84 -16.43 8.68
N ALA A 134 23.99 -17.10 8.66
CA ALA A 134 24.48 -17.91 9.75
C ALA A 134 24.92 -17.00 10.91
N GLY A 135 23.96 -16.26 11.46
CA GLY A 135 23.99 -15.78 12.82
C GLY A 135 23.30 -16.83 13.68
N VAL A 136 23.88 -17.13 14.83
CA VAL A 136 23.41 -18.10 15.82
C VAL A 136 22.06 -17.64 16.40
N PHE A 137 20.99 -17.76 15.63
CA PHE A 137 19.61 -17.54 16.06
C PHE A 137 18.78 -18.67 15.48
N GLY A 138 18.22 -19.50 16.36
CA GLY A 138 17.37 -20.62 15.96
C GLY A 138 16.17 -20.15 15.13
N GLU A 139 15.69 -21.02 14.25
CA GLU A 139 14.48 -20.85 13.44
C GLU A 139 13.31 -20.39 14.34
N SER A 140 12.77 -19.19 14.06
CA SER A 140 11.63 -18.65 14.80
C SER A 140 10.33 -19.16 14.20
N VAL A 141 9.41 -19.63 15.04
CA VAL A 141 8.08 -20.08 14.63
C VAL A 141 7.15 -18.88 14.44
N PRO A 142 6.67 -18.58 13.21
CA PRO A 142 5.74 -17.48 13.00
C PRO A 142 4.36 -17.82 13.55
N VAL A 143 3.73 -16.87 14.24
CA VAL A 143 2.37 -17.00 14.77
C VAL A 143 1.60 -15.72 14.49
N SER A 144 0.50 -15.84 13.75
CA SER A 144 -0.36 -14.72 13.38
C SER A 144 -1.69 -14.81 14.12
N VAL A 145 -2.12 -13.73 14.76
CA VAL A 145 -3.36 -13.69 15.54
C VAL A 145 -4.10 -12.36 15.35
N MET A 146 -5.42 -12.40 15.45
CA MET A 146 -6.26 -11.20 15.35
C MET A 146 -6.37 -10.50 16.70
N GLU A 147 -6.40 -9.17 16.67
CA GLU A 147 -6.52 -8.35 17.87
C GLU A 147 -7.80 -8.66 18.66
N GLY A 148 -7.65 -8.72 19.98
CA GLY A 148 -8.68 -9.11 20.93
C GLY A 148 -8.82 -10.62 21.12
N ASP A 149 -8.24 -11.45 20.25
CA ASP A 149 -8.26 -12.90 20.40
C ASP A 149 -7.17 -13.39 21.38
N SER A 150 -7.06 -14.70 21.56
CA SER A 150 -6.04 -15.32 22.40
C SER A 150 -5.12 -16.21 21.57
N VAL A 151 -3.84 -16.26 21.93
CA VAL A 151 -2.84 -17.11 21.26
C VAL A 151 -2.15 -17.99 22.29
N THR A 152 -1.86 -19.24 21.94
CA THR A 152 -1.12 -20.17 22.80
C THR A 152 0.18 -20.59 22.13
N LEU A 153 1.29 -20.33 22.82
CA LEU A 153 2.63 -20.72 22.42
C LEU A 153 2.99 -22.05 23.08
N ASN A 154 3.10 -23.10 22.27
CA ASN A 154 3.27 -24.46 22.76
C ASN A 154 4.74 -24.81 23.01
N THR A 155 5.01 -25.42 24.16
CA THR A 155 6.34 -25.95 24.52
C THR A 155 6.68 -27.27 23.85
N ASP A 156 5.71 -27.91 23.19
CA ASP A 156 5.74 -29.28 22.65
C ASP A 156 5.93 -30.38 23.70
N LEU A 157 5.85 -30.03 24.99
CA LEU A 157 5.85 -30.99 26.08
C LEU A 157 4.44 -31.54 26.30
N THR A 158 4.32 -32.85 26.45
CA THR A 158 3.10 -33.50 26.97
C THR A 158 2.99 -33.32 28.49
N GLU A 159 4.14 -33.34 29.18
CA GLU A 159 4.25 -33.12 30.61
C GLU A 159 5.61 -32.46 30.93
N ILE A 160 5.63 -31.43 31.80
CA ILE A 160 6.86 -30.82 32.29
C ILE A 160 7.62 -31.83 33.20
N PRO A 161 8.88 -32.19 32.91
CA PRO A 161 9.65 -33.03 33.83
C PRO A 161 9.88 -32.36 35.19
N GLU A 162 9.97 -33.13 36.26
CA GLU A 162 10.00 -32.64 37.66
C GLU A 162 11.11 -31.60 37.93
N TYR A 163 12.32 -31.87 37.41
CA TYR A 163 13.53 -31.06 37.60
C TYR A 163 13.68 -29.96 36.53
N ASN A 164 12.76 -29.87 35.56
CA ASN A 164 12.86 -28.88 34.50
C ASN A 164 12.31 -27.53 34.95
N VAL A 165 13.01 -26.47 34.55
CA VAL A 165 12.57 -25.08 34.68
C VAL A 165 12.20 -24.57 33.30
N ILE A 166 11.00 -24.00 33.18
CA ILE A 166 10.51 -23.35 31.96
C ILE A 166 10.52 -21.85 32.20
N LEU A 167 11.18 -21.11 31.31
CA LEU A 167 11.29 -19.66 31.35
C LEU A 167 10.83 -19.06 30.03
N TRP A 168 9.81 -18.22 30.09
CA TRP A 168 9.32 -17.42 28.97
C TRP A 168 9.87 -16.01 29.06
N LYS A 169 10.40 -15.52 27.94
CA LYS A 169 10.97 -14.19 27.80
C LYS A 169 10.35 -13.45 26.62
N PHE A 170 10.25 -12.12 26.71
CA PHE A 170 9.65 -11.28 25.68
C PHE A 170 10.58 -10.14 25.24
N GLY A 171 10.52 -9.81 23.95
CA GLY A 171 11.16 -8.66 23.35
C GLY A 171 12.66 -8.79 23.14
N ALA A 172 13.28 -7.76 22.57
CA ALA A 172 14.72 -7.74 22.26
C ALA A 172 15.60 -7.85 23.52
N GLY A 173 15.14 -7.28 24.64
CA GLY A 173 15.80 -7.39 25.94
C GLY A 173 15.70 -8.78 26.58
N SER A 174 14.91 -9.69 26.00
CA SER A 174 14.65 -11.02 26.56
C SER A 174 14.19 -10.97 28.03
N SER A 175 13.33 -10.01 28.36
CA SER A 175 12.80 -9.82 29.72
C SER A 175 11.95 -11.02 30.12
N PRO A 176 12.14 -11.60 31.32
CA PRO A 176 11.31 -12.72 31.78
C PRO A 176 9.86 -12.26 31.97
N ILE A 177 8.92 -13.06 31.44
CA ILE A 177 7.47 -12.81 31.54
C ILE A 177 6.73 -13.94 32.24
N ALA A 178 7.29 -15.15 32.29
CA ALA A 178 6.72 -16.24 33.05
C ALA A 178 7.77 -17.31 33.40
N GLU A 179 7.62 -17.96 34.56
CA GLU A 179 8.48 -19.05 35.03
C GLU A 179 7.66 -20.20 35.63
N ILE A 180 8.07 -21.43 35.33
CA ILE A 180 7.54 -22.65 35.96
C ILE A 180 8.71 -23.51 36.45
N SER A 181 8.65 -23.95 37.71
CA SER A 181 9.50 -25.00 38.27
C SER A 181 8.68 -25.85 39.22
N ARG A 182 8.45 -27.13 38.88
CA ARG A 182 7.66 -28.03 39.73
C ARG A 182 8.36 -28.35 41.05
N GLU A 183 9.66 -28.66 41.00
CA GLU A 183 10.46 -28.92 42.20
C GLU A 183 10.35 -27.79 43.22
N LYS A 184 10.44 -26.53 42.76
CA LYS A 184 10.34 -25.34 43.61
C LYS A 184 8.91 -24.87 43.86
N GLN A 185 7.91 -25.54 43.29
CA GLN A 185 6.51 -25.13 43.30
C GLN A 185 6.30 -23.68 42.78
N ILE A 186 7.12 -23.27 41.81
CA ILE A 186 7.04 -21.95 41.18
C ILE A 186 6.10 -22.03 39.98
N PHE A 187 5.12 -21.14 39.98
CA PHE A 187 4.25 -20.90 38.84
C PHE A 187 3.90 -19.42 38.81
N PHE A 188 4.69 -18.65 38.08
CA PHE A 188 4.70 -17.19 38.21
C PHE A 188 4.69 -16.50 36.85
N THR A 189 3.97 -15.39 36.78
CA THR A 189 3.97 -14.48 35.62
C THR A 189 4.47 -13.12 36.08
N TYR A 190 5.41 -12.55 35.35
CA TYR A 190 5.93 -11.21 35.62
C TYR A 190 5.07 -10.17 34.91
N ASP A 191 4.84 -9.05 35.58
CA ASP A 191 4.21 -7.90 34.97
C ASP A 191 5.29 -6.97 34.39
N ASP A 192 5.42 -6.95 33.07
CA ASP A 192 6.36 -6.12 32.32
C ASP A 192 5.87 -4.67 32.28
N GLY A 193 5.92 -3.99 33.43
CA GLY A 193 5.47 -2.60 33.56
C GLY A 193 3.98 -2.38 33.26
N GLY A 194 3.14 -3.40 33.46
CA GLY A 194 1.70 -3.35 33.19
C GLY A 194 1.30 -3.91 31.82
N ARG A 195 2.25 -4.16 30.92
CA ARG A 195 1.98 -4.62 29.53
C ARG A 195 1.13 -5.89 29.51
N PHE A 196 1.51 -6.86 30.33
CA PHE A 196 0.91 -8.19 30.34
C PHE A 196 -0.10 -8.41 31.46
N ARG A 197 -0.48 -7.34 32.17
CA ARG A 197 -1.36 -7.38 33.33
C ARG A 197 -2.64 -8.15 33.03
N ASP A 198 -2.89 -9.19 33.81
CA ASP A 198 -4.05 -10.09 33.75
C ASP A 198 -4.23 -10.85 32.40
N ARG A 199 -3.22 -10.86 31.51
CA ARG A 199 -3.31 -11.45 30.16
C ARG A 199 -2.55 -12.75 29.99
N LEU A 200 -1.53 -13.01 30.81
CA LEU A 200 -0.73 -14.24 30.73
C LEU A 200 -1.38 -15.36 31.52
N LYS A 201 -1.55 -16.50 30.87
CA LYS A 201 -1.99 -17.75 31.49
C LYS A 201 -1.00 -18.84 31.12
N LEU A 202 -0.47 -19.51 32.12
CA LEU A 202 0.41 -20.65 31.93
C LEU A 202 -0.43 -21.94 32.02
N HIS A 203 -0.05 -22.96 31.26
CA HIS A 203 -0.63 -24.28 31.38
C HIS A 203 0.21 -25.16 32.32
N HIS A 204 -0.35 -25.57 33.45
CA HIS A 204 0.39 -26.28 34.52
C HIS A 204 0.99 -27.62 34.08
N GLN A 205 0.38 -28.31 33.11
CA GLN A 205 0.84 -29.64 32.71
C GLN A 205 1.93 -29.59 31.63
N THR A 206 1.81 -28.68 30.65
CA THR A 206 2.69 -28.62 29.47
C THR A 206 3.68 -27.46 29.54
N GLY A 207 3.37 -26.42 30.30
CA GLY A 207 4.15 -25.18 30.37
C GLY A 207 3.91 -24.21 29.22
N SER A 208 2.93 -24.49 28.36
CA SER A 208 2.51 -23.59 27.28
C SER A 208 2.06 -22.24 27.84
N LEU A 209 2.36 -21.16 27.12
CA LEU A 209 1.97 -19.81 27.48
C LEU A 209 0.82 -19.35 26.60
N THR A 210 -0.31 -19.01 27.22
CA THR A 210 -1.45 -18.37 26.57
C THR A 210 -1.46 -16.88 26.88
N ILE A 211 -1.59 -16.06 25.85
CA ILE A 211 -1.77 -14.62 25.95
C ILE A 211 -3.21 -14.32 25.53
N THR A 212 -4.01 -13.80 26.45
CA THR A 212 -5.42 -13.49 26.20
C THR A 212 -5.63 -12.02 25.84
N ASN A 213 -6.64 -11.74 25.02
CA ASN A 213 -7.00 -10.39 24.59
C ASN A 213 -5.76 -9.66 24.01
N ILE A 214 -5.12 -10.28 23.02
CA ILE A 214 -3.85 -9.78 22.49
C ILE A 214 -4.05 -8.47 21.70
N THR A 215 -3.09 -7.56 21.79
CA THR A 215 -3.08 -6.27 21.08
C THR A 215 -1.73 -6.08 20.37
N SER A 216 -1.62 -5.05 19.54
CA SER A 216 -0.36 -4.72 18.83
C SER A 216 0.84 -4.53 19.76
N GLU A 217 0.65 -4.09 21.01
CA GLU A 217 1.71 -3.93 22.03
C GLU A 217 2.34 -5.27 22.48
N HIS A 218 1.64 -6.37 22.24
CA HIS A 218 2.09 -7.72 22.57
C HIS A 218 2.75 -8.42 21.38
N ALA A 219 2.80 -7.78 20.20
CA ALA A 219 3.50 -8.32 19.04
C ALA A 219 5.02 -8.31 19.28
N GLY A 220 5.72 -9.31 18.78
CA GLY A 220 7.17 -9.41 18.90
C GLY A 220 7.68 -10.83 19.12
N LEU A 221 8.93 -10.91 19.56
CA LEU A 221 9.62 -12.18 19.78
C LEU A 221 9.40 -12.69 21.19
N TYR A 222 8.97 -13.95 21.29
CA TYR A 222 8.84 -14.70 22.53
C TYR A 222 9.86 -15.82 22.53
N LYS A 223 10.69 -15.88 23.57
CA LYS A 223 11.71 -16.91 23.72
C LYS A 223 11.32 -17.84 24.87
N LEU A 224 11.21 -19.12 24.56
CA LEU A 224 11.07 -20.22 25.50
C LEU A 224 12.45 -20.80 25.77
N GLU A 225 12.82 -20.93 27.04
CA GLU A 225 13.99 -21.66 27.50
C GLU A 225 13.54 -22.74 28.48
N ILE A 226 13.90 -23.99 28.21
CA ILE A 226 13.67 -25.13 29.08
C ILE A 226 15.03 -25.62 29.56
N THR A 227 15.26 -25.54 30.87
CA THR A 227 16.52 -25.94 31.50
C THR A 227 16.26 -27.15 32.39
N GLY A 228 17.07 -28.19 32.27
CA GLY A 228 16.93 -29.45 33.01
C GLY A 228 18.04 -30.42 32.61
N ALA A 229 17.70 -31.68 32.39
CA ALA A 229 18.67 -32.68 31.90
C ALA A 229 19.29 -32.30 30.54
N THR A 230 18.50 -31.65 29.68
CA THR A 230 18.95 -31.08 28.40
C THR A 230 18.43 -29.65 28.29
N TRP A 231 19.28 -28.74 27.83
CA TRP A 231 18.86 -27.38 27.51
C TRP A 231 18.19 -27.34 26.14
N SER A 232 17.02 -26.70 26.05
CA SER A 232 16.35 -26.44 24.78
C SER A 232 15.79 -25.02 24.75
N SER A 233 15.81 -24.40 23.57
CA SER A 233 15.31 -23.06 23.34
C SER A 233 14.43 -23.02 22.10
N LYS A 234 13.34 -22.26 22.14
CA LYS A 234 12.43 -22.05 21.01
C LYS A 234 12.04 -20.57 20.93
N ILE A 235 11.97 -20.03 19.73
CA ILE A 235 11.59 -18.63 19.50
C ILE A 235 10.29 -18.61 18.72
N PHE A 236 9.33 -17.79 19.14
CA PHE A 236 8.10 -17.51 18.42
C PHE A 236 8.11 -16.05 17.97
N SER A 237 7.70 -15.80 16.73
CA SER A 237 7.50 -14.47 16.17
C SER A 237 6.01 -14.20 16.06
N VAL A 238 5.47 -13.44 17.02
CA VAL A 238 4.03 -13.17 17.11
C VAL A 238 3.69 -11.88 16.37
N SER A 239 2.88 -11.99 15.33
CA SER A 239 2.28 -10.86 14.61
C SER A 239 0.80 -10.71 14.96
N VAL A 240 0.40 -9.49 15.32
CA VAL A 240 -0.99 -9.16 15.65
C VAL A 240 -1.59 -8.30 14.54
N TYR A 241 -2.78 -8.66 14.08
CA TYR A 241 -3.50 -7.95 13.04
C TYR A 241 -4.83 -7.39 13.56
N ALA A 242 -5.09 -6.11 13.26
CA ALA A 242 -6.36 -5.48 13.61
C ALA A 242 -7.54 -6.09 12.84
N ARG A 243 -8.74 -5.97 13.41
CA ARG A 243 -9.97 -6.34 12.70
C ARG A 243 -10.22 -5.36 11.56
N LEU A 244 -10.53 -5.90 10.39
CA LEU A 244 -10.76 -5.08 9.21
C LEU A 244 -12.19 -4.54 9.18
N PRO A 245 -12.40 -3.24 8.94
CA PRO A 245 -13.72 -2.69 8.67
C PRO A 245 -14.18 -3.05 7.25
N VAL A 246 -15.49 -2.95 7.01
CA VAL A 246 -16.06 -3.13 5.67
C VAL A 246 -15.68 -1.92 4.80
N PRO A 247 -15.15 -2.13 3.58
CA PRO A 247 -14.82 -1.03 2.69
C PRO A 247 -16.04 -0.20 2.29
N ASN A 248 -15.83 1.12 2.22
CA ASN A 248 -16.86 2.04 1.77
C ASN A 248 -16.64 2.39 0.30
N ILE A 249 -17.68 2.25 -0.52
CA ILE A 249 -17.65 2.61 -1.93
C ILE A 249 -18.52 3.86 -2.08
N ILE A 250 -17.89 4.96 -2.43
CA ILE A 250 -18.54 6.26 -2.65
C ILE A 250 -18.37 6.63 -4.11
N ARG A 251 -19.41 7.23 -4.71
CA ARG A 251 -19.28 7.84 -6.03
C ARG A 251 -18.77 9.27 -5.91
N ASP A 252 -17.82 9.62 -6.75
CA ASP A 252 -17.42 11.02 -6.94
C ASP A 252 -18.31 11.68 -8.01
N CYS A 253 -19.20 12.60 -7.61
CA CYS A 253 -20.04 13.37 -8.54
C CYS A 253 -19.43 14.77 -8.84
N SER A 254 -18.13 14.99 -8.59
CA SER A 254 -17.46 16.28 -8.85
C SER A 254 -17.51 16.72 -10.32
N SER A 255 -17.65 15.77 -11.25
CA SER A 255 -17.81 16.01 -12.68
C SER A 255 -19.26 15.75 -13.10
N SER A 256 -20.06 16.82 -13.16
CA SER A 256 -21.43 16.82 -13.67
C SER A 256 -21.50 16.67 -15.20
N SER A 257 -20.84 15.67 -15.79
CA SER A 257 -20.96 15.39 -17.22
C SER A 257 -21.99 14.28 -17.47
N LEU A 258 -22.81 14.45 -18.49
CA LEU A 258 -23.76 13.47 -19.04
C LEU A 258 -23.07 12.21 -19.62
N GLN A 259 -21.85 11.88 -19.18
CA GLN A 259 -21.05 10.80 -19.73
C GLN A 259 -21.43 9.45 -19.11
N GLN A 260 -21.30 8.41 -19.92
CA GLN A 260 -21.58 7.01 -19.58
C GLN A 260 -20.66 6.47 -18.47
N ASN A 261 -19.72 7.26 -17.96
CA ASN A 261 -18.69 6.84 -17.03
C ASN A 261 -19.03 7.29 -15.60
N CYS A 262 -18.68 6.45 -14.64
CA CYS A 262 -18.99 6.57 -13.23
C CYS A 262 -17.70 6.41 -12.44
N SER A 263 -17.21 7.53 -11.89
CA SER A 263 -16.05 7.55 -11.00
C SER A 263 -16.42 7.09 -9.59
N LEU A 264 -15.82 6.00 -9.16
CA LEU A 264 -16.03 5.38 -7.86
C LEU A 264 -14.75 5.40 -7.06
N LEU A 265 -14.88 5.58 -5.75
CA LEU A 265 -13.77 5.53 -4.81
C LEU A 265 -14.08 4.50 -3.74
N CYS A 266 -13.26 3.44 -3.68
CA CYS A 266 -13.27 2.56 -2.53
C CYS A 266 -12.31 3.08 -1.48
N SER A 267 -12.78 3.25 -0.25
CA SER A 267 -11.97 3.79 0.85
C SER A 267 -12.15 3.00 2.14
N VAL A 268 -11.06 2.94 2.90
CA VAL A 268 -11.01 2.34 4.23
C VAL A 268 -10.16 3.25 5.11
N VAL A 269 -10.64 3.55 6.31
CA VAL A 269 -9.93 4.39 7.28
C VAL A 269 -9.40 3.55 8.43
N ASN A 270 -8.33 4.01 9.06
CA ASN A 270 -7.75 3.42 10.28
C ASN A 270 -7.37 1.95 10.12
N VAL A 271 -6.66 1.61 9.03
CA VAL A 271 -6.14 0.25 8.79
C VAL A 271 -4.63 0.24 8.79
N SER A 272 -4.06 -0.86 9.26
CA SER A 272 -2.63 -1.17 9.27
C SER A 272 -2.42 -2.61 8.81
N ARG A 273 -1.29 -2.87 8.13
CA ARG A 273 -0.86 -4.18 7.63
C ARG A 273 -1.96 -4.87 6.81
N ALA A 274 -2.49 -4.10 5.84
CA ALA A 274 -3.65 -4.48 5.05
C ALA A 274 -3.50 -4.06 3.59
N THR A 275 -4.19 -4.77 2.72
CA THR A 275 -4.20 -4.58 1.27
C THR A 275 -5.62 -4.33 0.79
N LEU A 276 -5.85 -3.19 0.15
CA LEU A 276 -7.11 -2.82 -0.49
C LEU A 276 -7.01 -3.12 -1.97
N SER A 277 -8.02 -3.77 -2.54
CA SER A 277 -8.00 -4.25 -3.92
C SER A 277 -9.36 -4.11 -4.60
N TRP A 278 -9.36 -3.77 -5.90
CA TRP A 278 -10.52 -3.87 -6.76
C TRP A 278 -10.50 -5.15 -7.58
N TYR A 279 -11.65 -5.80 -7.68
CA TYR A 279 -11.86 -6.97 -8.52
C TYR A 279 -13.00 -6.73 -9.51
N LYS A 280 -12.83 -7.30 -10.71
CA LYS A 280 -13.85 -7.46 -11.74
C LYS A 280 -14.09 -8.96 -11.92
N GLY A 281 -15.18 -9.47 -11.38
CA GLY A 281 -15.38 -10.90 -11.16
C GLY A 281 -14.23 -11.45 -10.31
N ASN A 282 -13.41 -12.32 -10.89
CA ASN A 282 -12.24 -12.91 -10.23
C ASN A 282 -10.91 -12.23 -10.61
N SER A 283 -10.94 -11.24 -11.50
CA SER A 283 -9.73 -10.55 -11.99
C SER A 283 -9.40 -9.35 -11.11
N LEU A 284 -8.17 -9.29 -10.60
CA LEU A 284 -7.65 -8.13 -9.87
C LEU A 284 -7.41 -6.97 -10.84
N LEU A 285 -7.95 -5.79 -10.55
CA LEU A 285 -7.78 -4.58 -11.35
C LEU A 285 -6.68 -3.67 -10.81
N SER A 286 -6.76 -3.38 -9.51
CA SER A 286 -5.83 -2.50 -8.82
C SER A 286 -5.72 -2.91 -7.36
N SER A 287 -4.57 -2.60 -6.76
CA SER A 287 -4.26 -2.95 -5.38
C SER A 287 -3.33 -1.92 -4.78
N ILE A 288 -3.51 -1.64 -3.49
CA ILE A 288 -2.60 -0.84 -2.67
C ILE A 288 -2.47 -1.50 -1.30
N SER A 289 -1.26 -1.56 -0.78
CA SER A 289 -0.99 -2.11 0.55
C SER A 289 -0.35 -1.06 1.45
N VAL A 290 -0.58 -1.22 2.76
CA VAL A 290 0.08 -0.44 3.80
C VAL A 290 0.67 -1.38 4.84
N SER A 291 1.85 -1.00 5.36
CA SER A 291 2.51 -1.69 6.45
C SER A 291 2.03 -1.13 7.80
N ASP A 292 2.87 -0.50 8.60
CA ASP A 292 2.59 -0.35 10.05
C ASP A 292 1.90 0.95 10.45
N LEU A 293 1.78 1.93 9.54
CA LEU A 293 1.07 3.18 9.82
C LEU A 293 -0.44 3.00 9.64
N SER A 294 -1.22 3.43 10.63
CA SER A 294 -2.67 3.51 10.52
C SER A 294 -3.05 4.65 9.58
N ILE A 295 -3.35 4.33 8.32
CA ILE A 295 -3.64 5.29 7.26
C ILE A 295 -5.01 5.01 6.64
N SER A 296 -5.58 6.01 5.98
CA SER A 296 -6.70 5.82 5.06
C SER A 296 -6.23 5.31 3.70
N LEU A 297 -6.68 4.12 3.31
CA LEU A 297 -6.48 3.59 1.96
C LEU A 297 -7.62 4.03 1.06
N SER A 298 -7.30 4.42 -0.17
CA SER A 298 -8.31 4.76 -1.18
C SER A 298 -7.88 4.31 -2.57
N LEU A 299 -8.77 3.64 -3.29
CA LEU A 299 -8.56 3.21 -4.68
C LEU A 299 -9.68 3.72 -5.59
N PRO A 300 -9.37 4.56 -6.58
CA PRO A 300 -10.33 5.01 -7.58
C PRO A 300 -10.59 3.90 -8.62
N LEU A 301 -11.79 3.92 -9.19
CA LEU A 301 -12.21 3.06 -10.29
C LEU A 301 -13.18 3.83 -11.19
N GLU A 302 -12.93 3.83 -12.49
CA GLU A 302 -13.87 4.36 -13.49
C GLU A 302 -14.63 3.19 -14.12
N VAL A 303 -15.96 3.21 -14.10
CA VAL A 303 -16.81 2.18 -14.72
C VAL A 303 -17.84 2.78 -15.67
N GLU A 304 -18.22 2.06 -16.70
CA GLU A 304 -19.32 2.46 -17.59
C GLU A 304 -20.67 2.04 -16.98
N TYR A 305 -21.70 2.88 -17.08
CA TYR A 305 -23.02 2.68 -16.46
C TYR A 305 -23.74 1.41 -16.96
N GLN A 306 -23.50 1.03 -18.22
CA GLN A 306 -24.08 -0.20 -18.81
C GLN A 306 -23.19 -1.44 -18.64
N ASP A 307 -22.15 -1.35 -17.82
CA ASP A 307 -21.29 -2.49 -17.58
C ASP A 307 -22.06 -3.58 -16.80
N LYS A 308 -22.14 -4.78 -17.38
CA LYS A 308 -22.76 -5.96 -16.76
C LYS A 308 -21.81 -6.73 -15.84
N ASN A 309 -20.57 -6.27 -15.72
CA ASN A 309 -19.57 -6.94 -14.91
C ASN A 309 -19.82 -6.72 -13.41
N THR A 310 -19.51 -7.74 -12.62
CA THR A 310 -19.58 -7.67 -11.16
C THR A 310 -18.28 -7.09 -10.62
N TYR A 311 -18.34 -5.99 -9.88
CA TYR A 311 -17.17 -5.40 -9.24
C TYR A 311 -17.25 -5.57 -7.73
N SER A 312 -16.08 -5.74 -7.11
CA SER A 312 -15.98 -5.81 -5.66
C SER A 312 -14.72 -5.15 -5.17
N CYS A 313 -14.84 -4.37 -4.11
CA CYS A 313 -13.70 -3.87 -3.37
C CYS A 313 -13.44 -4.77 -2.16
N VAL A 314 -12.21 -5.22 -2.01
CA VAL A 314 -11.79 -6.17 -0.98
C VAL A 314 -10.66 -5.56 -0.18
N ILE A 315 -10.81 -5.48 1.14
CA ILE A 315 -9.71 -5.24 2.07
C ILE A 315 -9.32 -6.58 2.69
N ASN A 316 -8.03 -6.88 2.73
CA ASN A 316 -7.54 -8.10 3.36
C ASN A 316 -6.28 -7.85 4.19
N ASN A 317 -6.05 -8.75 5.13
CA ASN A 317 -4.79 -8.96 5.82
C ASN A 317 -4.52 -10.47 5.80
N PRO A 318 -3.34 -10.94 6.25
CA PRO A 318 -2.98 -12.36 6.18
C PRO A 318 -3.95 -13.33 6.88
N ILE A 319 -4.81 -12.85 7.77
CA ILE A 319 -5.73 -13.69 8.56
C ILE A 319 -7.19 -13.59 8.07
N SER A 320 -7.60 -12.44 7.54
CA SER A 320 -9.00 -12.11 7.30
C SER A 320 -9.19 -11.22 6.08
N ASN A 321 -10.40 -11.22 5.54
CA ASN A 321 -10.81 -10.31 4.48
C ASN A 321 -12.20 -9.74 4.77
N GLN A 322 -12.50 -8.60 4.15
CA GLN A 322 -13.81 -7.99 4.09
C GLN A 322 -14.06 -7.53 2.66
N THR A 323 -15.26 -7.76 2.17
CA THR A 323 -15.61 -7.49 0.77
C THR A 323 -16.87 -6.65 0.70
N ARG A 324 -16.83 -5.63 -0.14
CA ARG A 324 -18.00 -4.84 -0.53
C ARG A 324 -18.25 -5.00 -2.02
N GLN A 325 -19.40 -5.56 -2.37
CA GLN A 325 -19.84 -5.61 -3.75
C GLN A 325 -20.33 -4.24 -4.22
N LEU A 326 -19.99 -3.89 -5.45
CA LEU A 326 -20.48 -2.70 -6.11
C LEU A 326 -21.88 -2.95 -6.68
N ASP A 327 -22.81 -2.07 -6.33
CA ASP A 327 -24.13 -2.00 -6.98
C ASP A 327 -24.15 -0.79 -7.93
N ILE A 328 -23.82 -1.05 -9.21
CA ILE A 328 -23.70 -0.01 -10.24
C ILE A 328 -25.02 0.74 -10.40
N ASN A 329 -26.15 0.03 -10.40
CA ASN A 329 -27.46 0.63 -10.62
C ASN A 329 -27.83 1.61 -9.51
N LYS A 330 -27.42 1.32 -8.27
CA LYS A 330 -27.69 2.17 -7.10
C LYS A 330 -26.73 3.34 -7.00
N LEU A 331 -25.45 3.12 -7.26
CA LEU A 331 -24.40 4.12 -7.02
C LEU A 331 -24.20 5.05 -8.22
N CYS A 332 -24.40 4.56 -9.44
CA CYS A 332 -24.17 5.32 -10.67
C CYS A 332 -25.41 6.09 -11.19
N THR A 333 -26.52 6.10 -10.44
CA THR A 333 -27.60 7.10 -10.60
C THR A 333 -27.36 8.27 -9.64
N CYS A 334 -26.80 9.38 -10.12
CA CYS A 334 -26.73 10.61 -9.31
C CYS A 334 -28.15 11.21 -9.36
N ALA A 335 -28.87 11.22 -8.23
CA ALA A 335 -30.17 11.89 -8.16
C ALA A 335 -29.93 13.37 -8.42
N VAL A 336 -30.42 13.90 -9.53
CA VAL A 336 -30.42 15.34 -9.77
C VAL A 336 -31.36 15.92 -8.71
N PHE A 337 -30.80 16.41 -7.60
CA PHE A 337 -31.48 17.41 -6.80
C PHE A 337 -31.56 18.64 -7.70
N VAL A 338 -32.64 18.70 -8.48
CA VAL A 338 -33.12 19.98 -8.99
C VAL A 338 -33.52 20.73 -7.73
N SER A 339 -32.59 21.48 -7.15
CA SER A 339 -32.98 22.64 -6.38
C SER A 339 -33.72 23.52 -7.38
N ALA A 340 -35.04 23.37 -7.42
CA ALA A 340 -35.90 24.30 -8.14
C ALA A 340 -35.45 25.68 -7.67
N PRO A 341 -34.95 26.57 -8.55
CA PRO A 341 -34.65 27.91 -8.11
C PRO A 341 -35.97 28.44 -7.55
N ALA A 342 -35.97 28.78 -6.27
CA ALA A 342 -37.11 29.35 -5.56
C ALA A 342 -37.60 30.68 -6.19
N GLY A 343 -37.01 31.11 -7.32
CA GLY A 343 -37.46 32.25 -8.14
C GLY A 343 -38.59 31.94 -9.12
N SER A 344 -38.89 30.68 -9.46
CA SER A 344 -39.89 30.38 -10.51
C SER A 344 -41.35 30.51 -10.04
N LEU A 345 -41.60 30.41 -8.72
CA LEU A 345 -42.95 30.58 -8.15
C LEU A 345 -43.32 32.05 -7.91
N LEU A 346 -42.34 32.95 -7.84
CA LEU A 346 -42.60 34.39 -7.63
C LEU A 346 -43.04 35.10 -8.92
N ILE A 347 -42.65 34.61 -10.10
CA ILE A 347 -43.04 35.23 -11.38
C ILE A 347 -44.53 34.97 -11.67
N VAL A 348 -45.07 33.80 -11.32
CA VAL A 348 -46.50 33.49 -11.51
C VAL A 348 -47.37 34.31 -10.55
N ALA A 349 -46.91 34.51 -9.30
CA ALA A 349 -47.60 35.38 -8.34
C ALA A 349 -47.57 36.85 -8.75
N ALA A 350 -46.44 37.36 -9.27
CA ALA A 350 -46.32 38.75 -9.72
C ALA A 350 -47.20 39.05 -10.95
N PHE A 351 -47.27 38.13 -11.93
CA PHE A 351 -48.19 38.27 -13.07
C PHE A 351 -49.67 38.15 -12.63
N GLY A 352 -49.98 37.26 -11.69
CA GLY A 352 -51.32 37.14 -11.11
C GLY A 352 -51.77 38.42 -10.40
N ILE A 353 -50.90 39.00 -9.56
CA ILE A 353 -51.17 40.26 -8.85
C ILE A 353 -51.24 41.43 -9.83
N PHE A 354 -50.38 41.49 -10.86
CA PHE A 354 -50.45 42.55 -11.89
C PHE A 354 -51.76 42.50 -12.70
N LEU A 355 -52.28 41.30 -13.00
CA LEU A 355 -53.56 41.14 -13.69
C LEU A 355 -54.76 41.49 -12.80
N ILE A 356 -54.69 41.20 -11.48
CA ILE A 356 -55.72 41.59 -10.51
C ILE A 356 -55.71 43.12 -10.28
N CYS A 357 -54.55 43.75 -10.15
CA CYS A 357 -54.43 45.21 -10.03
C CYS A 357 -54.91 45.94 -11.29
N ARG A 358 -54.70 45.38 -12.49
CA ARG A 358 -55.19 45.96 -13.75
C ARG A 358 -56.71 45.82 -13.90
N LYS A 359 -57.33 44.82 -13.26
CA LYS A 359 -58.79 44.65 -13.20
C LYS A 359 -59.45 45.60 -12.20
N HIS A 360 -58.81 45.87 -11.06
CA HIS A 360 -59.30 46.86 -10.08
C HIS A 360 -59.16 48.31 -10.58
N ARG A 361 -58.06 48.66 -11.27
CA ARG A 361 -57.92 50.02 -11.85
C ARG A 361 -58.95 50.34 -12.93
N LYS A 362 -59.52 49.33 -13.60
CA LYS A 362 -60.61 49.53 -14.58
C LYS A 362 -62.00 49.69 -13.94
N THR A 363 -62.18 49.31 -12.67
CA THR A 363 -63.47 49.43 -11.97
C THR A 363 -63.61 50.76 -11.21
N ASP A 364 -62.50 51.45 -10.92
CA ASP A 364 -62.51 52.77 -10.27
C ASP A 364 -62.72 53.96 -11.26
N GLU A 365 -62.61 53.74 -12.57
CA GLU A 365 -62.92 54.76 -13.60
C GLU A 365 -64.40 54.78 -14.05
N GLU A 366 -65.23 53.85 -13.60
CA GLU A 366 -66.69 53.81 -13.88
C GLU A 366 -67.57 54.28 -12.69
N GLY A 367 -66.96 54.77 -11.61
CA GLY A 367 -67.64 55.14 -10.35
C GLY A 367 -67.66 56.64 -10.00
N LYS A 368 -67.45 57.55 -10.97
CA LYS A 368 -67.66 59.00 -10.80
C LYS A 368 -68.35 59.60 -12.03
N SER A 369 -69.67 59.48 -12.05
CA SER A 369 -70.60 60.46 -12.60
C SER A 369 -71.68 60.74 -11.58
#